data_AF-A0A8S2XB56-F1
#
_entry.id   AF-A0A8S2XB56-F1
#
_cell.length_a   1.000
_cell.length_b   1.000
_cell.length_c   1.000
_cell.angle_alpha   90.00
_cell.angle_beta   90.00
_cell.angle_gamma   90.00
#
_symmetry.space_group_name_H-M   'P 1'
#
loop_
_entity.id
_entity.type
_entity.pdbx_description
1 polymer ?
#
loop_
_entity_poly.entity_id
_entity_poly.type
_entity_poly.pdbx_seq_one_letter_code
_entity_poly.pdbx_strand_id
1 'polypeptide(L)' 'MVDRSSYSILSVLKQAIGNDLTRFSIPVIWSEPLSFLQRLSEGLEYSSLLDQAASANTSIERFH' A
#
# COMPACT_ATOMS: atom_id res chain seq x y z
N MET A 1 25.36 -12.38 -1.62
CA MET A 1 23.92 -12.04 -1.59
C MET A 1 23.68 -11.42 -0.22
N VAL A 2 23.23 -10.16 -0.15
CA VAL A 2 23.05 -9.46 1.13
C VAL A 2 21.85 -10.06 1.84
N ASP A 3 22.07 -10.52 3.06
CA ASP A 3 21.07 -11.13 3.92
C ASP A 3 20.01 -10.09 4.33
N ARG A 4 18.72 -10.40 4.16
CA ARG A 4 17.60 -9.48 4.45
C ARG A 4 17.51 -9.11 5.94
N SER A 5 18.16 -9.85 6.82
CA SER A 5 18.06 -9.74 8.28
C SER A 5 19.13 -8.88 8.94
N SER A 6 20.16 -8.42 8.22
CA SER A 6 21.25 -7.66 8.85
C SER A 6 20.89 -6.21 9.21
N TYR A 7 19.78 -5.68 8.70
CA TYR A 7 19.27 -4.34 9.02
C TYR A 7 17.83 -4.42 9.54
N SER A 8 17.60 -3.93 10.77
CA SER A 8 16.28 -3.94 11.40
C SER A 8 15.40 -2.83 10.84
N ILE A 9 14.26 -3.15 10.23
CA ILE A 9 13.29 -2.16 9.73
C ILE A 9 12.86 -1.18 10.84
N LEU A 10 12.71 -1.72 12.06
CA LEU A 10 12.31 -0.96 13.25
C LEU A 10 13.35 0.09 13.62
N SER A 11 14.65 -0.17 13.38
CA SER A 11 15.72 0.80 13.67
C SER A 11 15.69 2.02 12.75
N VAL A 12 15.28 1.84 11.50
CA VAL A 12 15.11 2.95 10.53
C VAL A 12 13.80 3.68 10.79
N LEU A 13 12.73 2.97 11.12
CA LEU A 13 11.46 3.58 11.52
C LEU A 13 11.63 4.45 12.78
N LYS A 14 12.42 4.00 13.77
CA LYS A 14 12.74 4.80 14.97
C LYS A 14 13.46 6.11 14.65
N GLN A 15 14.36 6.11 13.67
CA GLN A 15 15.07 7.33 13.24
C GLN A 15 14.16 8.29 12.48
N ALA A 16 13.08 7.79 11.89
CA ALA A 16 12.16 8.59 11.12
C ALA A 16 10.93 9.08 11.93
N ILE A 17 10.84 8.75 13.22
CA ILE A 17 9.81 9.27 14.12
C ILE A 17 9.91 10.81 14.16
N GLY A 18 8.78 11.49 13.88
CA GLY A 18 8.71 12.96 13.88
C GLY A 18 9.17 13.63 12.58
N ASN A 19 9.60 12.87 11.58
CA ASN A 19 9.93 13.37 10.24
C ASN A 19 9.09 12.66 9.17
N ASP A 20 9.00 13.27 7.99
CA ASP A 20 8.29 12.67 6.86
C ASP A 20 9.11 11.52 6.25
N LEU A 21 8.55 10.31 6.26
CA LEU A 21 9.15 9.09 5.71
C LEU A 21 9.53 9.23 4.22
N THR A 22 8.82 10.07 3.46
CA THR A 22 9.10 10.28 2.03
C THR A 22 10.43 10.99 1.77
N ARG A 23 10.98 11.68 2.79
CA ARG A 23 12.27 12.36 2.70
C ARG A 23 13.45 11.43 2.98
N PHE A 24 13.21 10.25 3.55
CA PHE A 24 14.24 9.26 3.79
C PHE A 24 14.35 8.29 2.61
N SER A 25 15.56 8.05 2.13
CA SER A 25 15.81 7.01 1.14
C SER A 25 15.77 5.64 1.83
N ILE A 26 14.70 4.88 1.59
CA ILE A 26 14.54 3.51 2.08
C ILE A 26 15.39 2.58 1.18
N PRO A 27 16.14 1.63 1.75
CA PRO A 27 16.86 0.63 0.96
C PRO A 27 15.92 -0.15 0.02
N VAL A 28 16.33 -0.31 -1.25
CA VAL A 28 15.56 -1.05 -2.28
C VAL A 28 15.22 -2.50 -1.88
N ILE A 29 16.00 -3.10 -0.99
CA ILE A 29 15.78 -4.45 -0.45
C ILE A 29 14.48 -4.54 0.37
N TRP A 30 14.01 -3.41 0.90
CA TRP A 30 12.76 -3.29 1.66
C TRP A 30 11.61 -2.73 0.84
N SER A 31 11.90 -2.14 -0.31
CA SER A 31 10.86 -1.74 -1.25
C SER A 31 10.35 -2.96 -2.00
N GLU A 32 9.04 -3.15 -2.03
CA GLU A 32 8.43 -4.09 -2.96
C GLU A 32 8.67 -3.60 -4.40
N PRO A 33 8.74 -4.51 -5.39
CA PRO A 33 9.00 -4.16 -6.79
C PRO A 33 7.74 -3.56 -7.47
N LEU A 34 7.05 -2.66 -6.77
CA LEU A 34 5.84 -1.99 -7.21
C LEU A 34 5.96 -0.50 -6.91
N SER A 35 5.62 0.32 -7.91
CA SER A 35 5.47 1.75 -7.72
C SER A 35 4.23 2.06 -6.88
N PHE A 36 4.21 3.25 -6.28
CA PHE A 36 3.04 3.71 -5.53
C PHE A 36 1.76 3.71 -6.39
N LEU A 37 1.85 4.04 -7.67
CA LEU A 37 0.70 4.03 -8.58
C LEU A 37 0.18 2.60 -8.84
N GLN A 38 1.09 1.63 -8.97
CA GLN A 38 0.70 0.23 -9.11
C GLN A 38 0.03 -0.28 -7.83
N ARG A 39 0.55 0.11 -6.66
CA ARG A 39 -0.08 -0.21 -5.37
C ARG A 39 -1.49 0.38 -5.26
N LEU A 40 -1.72 1.60 -5.74
CA LEU A 40 -3.06 2.18 -5.80
C LEU A 40 -3.98 1.41 -6.76
N SER A 41 -3.44 0.94 -7.90
CA SER A 41 -4.21 0.16 -8.87
C SER A 41 -4.65 -1.21 -8.35
N GLU A 42 -3.93 -1.80 -7.39
CA GLU A 42 -4.38 -3.03 -6.71
C GLU A 42 -5.72 -2.81 -5.99
N GLY A 43 -6.02 -1.60 -5.51
CA GLY A 43 -7.31 -1.28 -4.91
C GLY A 43 -8.49 -1.36 -5.89
N LEU A 44 -8.22 -1.38 -7.20
CA LEU A 44 -9.21 -1.55 -8.26
C LEU A 44 -9.33 -3.00 -8.74
N GLU A 45 -8.63 -3.95 -8.12
CA GLU A 45 -8.73 -5.39 -8.48
C GLU A 45 -10.19 -5.88 -8.49
N TYR A 46 -10.99 -5.39 -7.56
CA TYR A 46 -12.40 -5.75 -7.40
C TYR A 46 -13.35 -4.64 -7.90
N SER A 47 -12.98 -3.88 -8.93
CA SER A 47 -13.82 -2.81 -9.48
C SER A 47 -15.19 -3.30 -9.94
N SER A 48 -15.33 -4.57 -10.30
CA SER A 48 -16.61 -5.19 -10.67
C SER A 48 -17.65 -5.16 -9.54
N LEU A 49 -17.24 -5.07 -8.28
CA LEU A 49 -18.15 -4.86 -7.15
C LEU A 49 -18.79 -3.47 -7.20
N LEU A 50 -18.07 -2.46 -7.71
CA LEU A 50 -18.62 -1.11 -7.90
C LEU A 50 -19.66 -1.11 -9.03
N ASP A 51 -19.44 -1.89 -10.09
CA ASP A 51 -20.42 -2.05 -11.18
C ASP A 51 -21.70 -2.76 -10.68
N GLN A 52 -21.54 -3.79 -9.84
CA GLN A 52 -22.66 -4.48 -9.18
C GLN A 52 -23.43 -3.53 -8.26
N ALA A 53 -22.73 -2.79 -7.40
CA ALA A 53 -23.36 -1.79 -6.54
C ALA A 53 -24.05 -0.69 -7.37
N ALA A 54 -23.47 -0.23 -8.48
CA ALA A 54 -24.11 0.75 -9.36
C ALA A 54 -25.42 0.23 -9.97
N SER A 55 -25.53 -1.09 -10.18
CA SER A 55 -26.74 -1.74 -10.71
C SER A 55 -27.84 -2.00 -9.67
N ALA A 56 -27.54 -1.88 -8.37
CA ALA A 56 -28.51 -2.17 -7.31
C ALA A 56 -29.52 -1.02 -7.08
N ASN A 57 -30.78 -1.40 -6.90
CA ASN A 57 -31.92 -0.48 -6.86
C ASN A 57 -32.01 0.31 -5.56
N THR A 58 -31.62 -0.29 -4.43
CA THR A 58 -31.74 0.34 -3.12
C THR A 58 -30.40 0.79 -2.57
N SER A 59 -30.38 1.92 -1.86
CA SER A 59 -29.15 2.42 -1.23
C SER A 59 -28.57 1.47 -0.18
N ILE A 60 -29.40 0.61 0.44
CA ILE A 60 -28.95 -0.42 1.37
C ILE A 60 -28.19 -1.53 0.62
N GLU A 61 -28.70 -2.02 -0.50
CA GLU A 61 -28.04 -3.05 -1.30
C GLU A 61 -26.75 -2.53 -1.97
N ARG A 62 -26.62 -1.21 -2.19
CA ARG A 62 -25.37 -0.61 -2.68
C ARG A 62 -24.27 -0.51 -1.62
N PHE A 63 -24.67 -0.46 -0.35
CA PHE A 63 -23.75 -0.32 0.77
C PHE A 63 -23.31 -1.68 1.34
N HIS A 64 -24.16 -2.69 1.16
CA HIS A 64 -23.91 -4.07 1.56
C HIS A 64 -23.08 -4.85 0.54
#